data_AF-A0A924L1T1-F1
#
_entry.id   AF-A0A924L1T1-F1
#
_cell.length_a   1.000
_cell.length_b   1.000
_cell.length_c   1.000
_cell.angle_alpha   90.00
_cell.angle_beta   90.00
_cell.angle_gamma   90.00
#
_symmetry.space_group_name_H-M   'P 1'
#
loop_
_entity.id
_entity.type
_entity.pdbx_description
1 polymer ?
#
loop_
_entity_poly.entity_id
_entity_poly.type
_entity_poly.pdbx_seq_one_letter_code
_entity_poly.pdbx_strand_id
1 'polypeptide(L)'
;MLNSFRKEDQKQAIRFEFIRMGLQYDGSKWSLSGLGGLPLITSQETTIWLNASNGVKVPARMVLGNEVSKKLDYTLFENKGKYFLVSTNATNYLNR
;
A
#
# COMPACT_ATOMS: atom_id res chain seq x y z
N MET A 1 15.23 -6.00 -14.71
CA MET A 1 15.76 -4.90 -13.87
C MET A 1 15.67 -5.18 -12.36
N LEU A 2 14.68 -5.93 -11.85
CA LEU A 2 14.65 -6.37 -10.44
C LEU A 2 15.32 -7.74 -10.17
N ASN A 3 15.61 -8.53 -11.21
CA ASN A 3 16.23 -9.86 -11.08
C ASN A 3 17.72 -9.81 -10.69
N SER A 4 18.35 -8.63 -10.73
CA SER A 4 19.72 -8.39 -10.27
C SER A 4 19.84 -8.34 -8.75
N PHE A 5 18.74 -8.08 -8.03
CA PHE A 5 18.72 -8.06 -6.58
C PHE A 5 18.33 -9.44 -6.05
N ARG A 6 19.26 -10.12 -5.37
CA ARG A 6 19.04 -11.48 -4.86
C ARG A 6 18.31 -11.49 -3.52
N LYS A 7 18.38 -10.40 -2.75
CA LYS A 7 17.71 -10.27 -1.44
C LYS A 7 16.37 -9.57 -1.59
N GLU A 8 15.32 -10.10 -0.96
CA GLU A 8 13.98 -9.53 -1.04
C GLU A 8 13.92 -8.14 -0.39
N ASP A 9 14.70 -7.90 0.67
CA ASP A 9 14.80 -6.59 1.32
C ASP A 9 15.32 -5.50 0.36
N GLN A 10 16.29 -5.84 -0.50
CA GLN A 10 16.82 -4.92 -1.51
C GLN A 10 15.76 -4.59 -2.57
N LYS A 11 14.96 -5.59 -2.99
CA LYS A 11 13.85 -5.38 -3.92
C LYS A 11 12.77 -4.51 -3.28
N GLN A 12 12.45 -4.72 -2.00
CA GLN A 12 11.45 -3.93 -1.29
C GLN A 12 11.90 -2.49 -1.10
N ALA A 13 13.15 -2.25 -0.72
CA ALA A 13 13.70 -0.90 -0.61
C ALA A 13 13.57 -0.14 -1.95
N ILE A 14 13.95 -0.78 -3.05
CA ILE A 14 13.85 -0.18 -4.39
C ILE A 14 12.40 0.04 -4.81
N ARG A 15 11.49 -0.90 -4.50
CA ARG A 15 10.06 -0.71 -4.75
C ARG A 15 9.53 0.50 -4.00
N PHE A 16 9.93 0.71 -2.74
CA PHE A 16 9.53 1.90 -1.99
C PHE A 16 10.07 3.18 -2.61
N GLU A 17 11.31 3.20 -3.10
CA GLU A 17 11.85 4.36 -3.82
C GLU A 17 11.09 4.64 -5.13
N PHE A 18 10.71 3.61 -5.88
CA PHE A 18 9.86 3.79 -7.07
C PHE A 18 8.49 4.35 -6.72
N ILE A 19 7.85 3.83 -5.68
CA ILE A 19 6.56 4.35 -5.21
C ILE A 19 6.68 5.80 -4.74
N ARG A 20 7.77 6.17 -4.04
CA ARG A 20 8.08 7.55 -3.64
C ARG A 20 8.22 8.50 -4.82
N MET A 21 8.81 8.03 -5.93
CA MET A 21 8.89 8.78 -7.19
C MET A 21 7.57 8.82 -7.98
N GLY A 22 6.47 8.27 -7.43
CA GLY A 22 5.17 8.22 -8.11
C GLY A 22 5.08 7.14 -9.19
N LEU A 23 5.99 6.16 -9.18
CA LEU A 23 5.97 5.03 -10.09
C LEU A 23 5.26 3.83 -9.44
N GLN A 24 4.28 3.29 -10.15
CA GLN A 24 3.59 2.06 -9.75
C GLN A 24 3.88 0.94 -10.75
N TYR A 25 4.12 -0.27 -10.26
CA TYR A 25 4.27 -1.45 -11.09
C TYR A 25 2.91 -2.13 -11.29
N ASP A 26 2.49 -2.30 -12.54
CA ASP A 26 1.21 -2.95 -12.88
C ASP A 26 1.29 -4.48 -13.00
N GLY A 27 2.48 -5.06 -12.79
CA GLY A 27 2.77 -6.47 -13.06
C GLY A 27 3.66 -6.69 -14.29
N SER A 28 3.71 -5.70 -15.18
CA SER A 28 4.48 -5.73 -16.44
C SER A 28 5.40 -4.52 -16.63
N LYS A 29 4.96 -3.31 -16.25
CA LYS A 29 5.68 -2.05 -16.43
C LYS A 29 5.53 -1.12 -15.23
N TRP A 30 6.49 -0.22 -15.09
CA TRP A 30 6.40 0.92 -14.17
C TRP A 30 5.77 2.09 -14.91
N SER A 31 4.69 2.65 -14.39
CA SER A 31 4.03 3.84 -14.94
C SER A 31 4.02 4.96 -13.93
N LEU A 32 4.10 6.19 -14.45
CA LEU A 32 3.95 7.44 -13.71
C LEU A 32 2.46 7.71 -13.44
N SER A 33 1.81 6.76 -12.78
CA SER A 33 0.47 6.87 -12.22
C SER A 33 0.67 7.16 -10.74
N GLY A 34 0.99 8.42 -10.44
CA GLY A 34 1.28 8.85 -9.08
C GLY A 34 0.17 8.45 -8.11
N LEU A 35 0.56 8.03 -6.91
CA LEU A 35 -0.32 8.01 -5.74
C LEU A 35 -0.58 9.48 -5.38
N GLY A 36 -1.55 10.13 -6.03
CA GLY A 36 -1.89 11.55 -5.85
C GLY A 36 -2.53 11.89 -4.50
N GLY A 37 -2.20 11.16 -3.45
CA GLY A 37 -2.77 11.26 -2.11
C GLY A 37 -1.76 10.88 -1.03
N LEU A 38 -2.27 10.46 0.13
CA LEU A 38 -1.44 10.01 1.25
C LEU A 38 -1.31 8.47 1.21
N PRO A 39 -0.20 7.92 0.67
CA PRO A 39 -0.04 6.48 0.55
C PRO A 39 0.10 5.79 1.90
N LEU A 40 -0.72 4.77 2.12
CA LEU A 40 -0.71 3.95 3.33
C LEU A 40 0.17 2.71 3.15
N ILE A 41 0.92 2.40 4.19
CA ILE A 41 1.70 1.16 4.35
C ILE A 41 1.30 0.47 5.66
N THR A 42 1.18 -0.87 5.64
CA THR A 42 0.90 -1.64 6.85
C THR A 42 2.12 -1.66 7.78
N SER A 43 1.91 -1.41 9.07
CA SER A 43 2.95 -1.50 10.11
C SER A 43 3.08 -2.92 10.67
N GLN A 44 2.00 -3.69 10.62
CA GLN A 44 1.89 -5.07 11.10
C GLN A 44 0.94 -5.88 10.19
N GLU A 45 0.91 -7.20 10.36
CA GLU A 45 -0.11 -8.03 9.70
C GLU A 45 -1.51 -7.53 10.09
N THR A 46 -2.39 -7.36 9.10
CA THR A 46 -3.73 -6.83 9.34
C THR A 46 -4.73 -7.35 8.32
N THR A 47 -6.01 -7.06 8.55
CA THR A 47 -7.10 -7.41 7.64
C THR A 47 -7.58 -6.17 6.93
N ILE A 48 -7.61 -6.24 5.59
CA ILE A 48 -8.29 -5.28 4.74
C ILE A 48 -9.71 -5.79 4.52
N TRP A 49 -10.70 -4.96 4.84
CA TRP A 49 -12.10 -5.27 4.65
C TRP A 49 -12.56 -4.81 3.26
N LEU A 50 -13.03 -5.76 2.46
CA LEU A 50 -13.66 -5.55 1.16
C LEU A 50 -15.12 -5.11 1.34
N ASN A 51 -15.77 -5.61 2.39
CA ASN A 51 -17.12 -5.27 2.85
C ASN A 51 -17.29 -5.73 4.31
N ALA A 52 -18.51 -5.67 4.84
CA ALA A 52 -18.82 -6.00 6.24
C ALA A 52 -18.53 -7.47 6.65
N SER A 53 -18.38 -8.39 5.70
CA SER A 53 -18.22 -9.83 5.98
C SER A 53 -16.95 -10.42 5.37
N ASN A 54 -16.39 -9.78 4.35
CA ASN A 54 -15.25 -10.30 3.60
C ASN A 54 -14.00 -9.45 3.88
N GLY A 55 -12.99 -10.08 4.47
CA GLY A 55 -11.68 -9.49 4.72
C GLY A 55 -10.55 -10.30 4.10
N VAL A 56 -9.45 -9.64 3.76
CA VAL A 56 -8.22 -10.25 3.24
C VAL A 56 -7.08 -9.92 4.19
N LYS A 57 -6.35 -10.94 4.64
CA LYS A 57 -5.13 -10.75 5.42
C LYS A 57 -4.00 -10.25 4.54
N VAL A 58 -3.28 -9.24 5.04
CA VAL A 58 -2.12 -8.67 4.38
C VAL A 58 -0.93 -8.62 5.35
N PRO A 59 0.29 -8.84 4.85
CA PRO A 59 1.49 -8.78 5.68
C PRO A 59 1.82 -7.35 6.08
N ALA A 60 2.74 -7.21 7.03
CA ALA A 60 3.41 -5.94 7.32
C ALA A 60 4.19 -5.43 6.09
N ARG A 61 4.43 -4.13 6.03
CA ARG A 61 5.17 -3.42 4.97
C ARG A 61 4.54 -3.54 3.58
N MET A 62 3.23 -3.74 3.50
CA MET A 62 2.47 -3.73 2.26
C MET A 62 1.90 -2.35 1.99
N VAL A 63 2.16 -1.80 0.80
CA VAL A 63 1.53 -0.56 0.34
C VAL A 63 0.10 -0.86 -0.10
N LEU A 64 -0.86 -0.16 0.49
CA LEU A 64 -2.28 -0.42 0.31
C LEU A 64 -2.91 0.42 -0.79
N GLY A 65 -2.60 1.71 -0.83
CA GLY A 65 -3.29 2.69 -1.66
C GLY A 65 -3.28 4.07 -0.99
N ASN A 66 -4.13 4.97 -1.44
CA ASN A 66 -4.23 6.33 -0.91
C ASN A 66 -5.31 6.44 0.16
N GLU A 67 -5.01 7.08 1.28
CA GLU A 67 -6.04 7.46 2.24
C GLU A 67 -7.08 8.38 1.56
N VAL A 68 -8.35 8.04 1.76
CA VAL A 68 -9.52 8.83 1.36
C VAL A 68 -10.10 9.54 2.58
N SER A 69 -10.22 8.82 3.69
CA SER A 69 -10.73 9.35 4.94
C SER A 69 -10.32 8.46 6.10
N LYS A 70 -10.33 9.01 7.31
CA LYS A 70 -10.04 8.32 8.55
C LYS A 70 -11.11 8.63 9.58
N LYS A 71 -11.71 7.60 10.16
CA LYS A 71 -12.76 7.74 11.17
C LYS A 71 -12.65 6.64 12.22
N LEU A 72 -12.53 7.05 13.49
CA LEU A 72 -12.34 6.15 14.63
C LEU A 72 -11.15 5.18 14.35
N ASP A 73 -11.40 3.89 14.50
CA ASP A 73 -10.40 2.83 14.39
C ASP A 73 -10.15 2.36 12.96
N TYR A 74 -10.78 3.01 11.97
CA TYR A 74 -10.66 2.61 10.56
C TYR A 74 -10.21 3.76 9.65
N THR A 75 -9.35 3.39 8.71
CA THR A 75 -8.96 4.22 7.57
C THR A 75 -9.59 3.66 6.31
N LEU A 76 -10.30 4.51 5.57
CA LEU A 76 -10.78 4.27 4.22
C LEU A 76 -9.68 4.65 3.24
N PHE A 77 -9.34 3.73 2.35
CA PHE A 77 -8.35 3.97 1.31
C PHE A 77 -8.83 3.50 -0.06
N GLU A 78 -8.28 4.12 -1.09
CA GLU A 78 -8.54 3.81 -2.49
C GLU A 78 -7.34 3.09 -3.11
N ASN A 79 -7.61 2.05 -3.90
CA ASN A 79 -6.63 1.37 -4.73
C ASN A 79 -7.29 0.96 -6.06
N LYS A 80 -6.82 1.56 -7.15
CA LYS A 80 -7.27 1.29 -8.54
C LYS A 80 -8.79 1.45 -8.73
N GLY A 81 -9.35 2.54 -8.21
CA GLY A 81 -10.76 2.92 -8.25
C GLY A 81 -11.65 2.17 -7.27
N LYS A 82 -11.08 1.31 -6.41
CA LYS A 82 -11.83 0.53 -5.41
C LYS A 82 -11.50 1.01 -4.01
N TYR A 83 -12.49 0.93 -3.12
CA TYR A 83 -12.40 1.43 -1.76
C TYR A 83 -12.41 0.29 -0.75
N PHE A 84 -11.57 0.42 0.28
CA PHE A 84 -11.35 -0.62 1.28
C PHE A 84 -11.14 0.00 2.66
N LEU A 85 -11.43 -0.77 3.70
CA LEU A 85 -11.19 -0.36 5.08
C LEU A 85 -10.05 -1.17 5.69
N VAL A 86 -9.26 -0.52 6.53
CA VAL A 86 -8.19 -1.14 7.32
C VAL A 86 -8.15 -0.51 8.70
N SER A 87 -7.68 -1.25 9.70
CA SER A 87 -7.51 -0.68 11.04
C SER A 87 -6.47 0.43 11.01
N THR A 88 -6.86 1.62 11.49
CA THR A 88 -6.00 2.81 11.60
C THR A 88 -4.67 2.49 12.27
N ASN A 89 -4.70 1.74 13.37
CA ASN A 89 -3.53 1.46 14.20
C ASN A 89 -2.54 0.49 13.53
N ALA A 90 -2.98 -0.20 12.46
CA ALA A 90 -2.14 -1.11 11.68
C ALA A 90 -1.53 -0.44 10.44
N THR A 91 -1.69 0.87 10.28
CA THR A 91 -1.21 1.62 9.11
C THR A 91 -0.38 2.84 9.47
N ASN A 92 0.59 3.15 8.62
CA ASN A 92 1.38 4.38 8.63
C ASN A 92 1.36 5.01 7.22
N TYR A 93 1.81 6.24 7.11
CA TYR A 93 2.10 6.85 5.81
C TYR A 93 3.48 6.40 5.31
N LEU A 94 3.60 6.11 4.02
CA LEU A 94 4.86 5.66 3.40
C LEU A 94 5.99 6.72 3.44
N ASN A 95 5.62 7.99 3.61
CA ASN A 95 6.52 9.15 3.55
C ASN A 95 6.78 9.82 4.90
N ARG A 96 6.50 9.16 6.03
CA ARG A 96 6.90 9.63 7.36
C ARG A 96 8.07 8.82 7.92
#